data_AF-A0A484C4J0-F1
#
_entry.id   AF-A0A484C4J0-F1
#
_cell.length_a   1.000
_cell.length_b   1.000
_cell.length_c   1.000
_cell.angle_alpha   90.00
_cell.angle_beta   90.00
_cell.angle_gamma   90.00
#
_symmetry.space_group_name_H-M   'P 1'
#
loop_
_entity.id
_entity.type
_entity.pdbx_description
1 polymer ?
#
loop_
_entity_poly.entity_id
_entity_poly.type
_entity_poly.pdbx_seq_one_letter_code
_entity_poly.pdbx_strand_id
1 'polypeptide(L)'
;MLREELRLVRRGGCFRILQRAVGRSASWRGDRRVCEGASSVIPRGKAVHRQEAGMPYMFISTQIRLENGPTNVGDEYSDATVMNYLGARKTTMLGNNFSEYHVDDPPRLVLDKLEQIGFRVLTMTGVGQTLVWCLHKETE
;
A
#
# COMPACT_ATOMS: atom_id res chain seq x y z
N MET A 1 -17.55 -15.19 -22.34
CA MET A 1 -17.63 -13.77 -22.76
C MET A 1 -19.01 -13.26 -22.41
N LEU A 2 -19.21 -12.80 -21.17
CA LEU A 2 -20.48 -12.25 -20.68
C LEU A 2 -20.17 -10.89 -20.05
N ARG A 3 -20.76 -9.85 -20.63
CA ARG A 3 -20.63 -8.45 -20.21
C ARG A 3 -21.59 -8.21 -19.05
N GLU A 4 -21.09 -7.80 -17.89
CA GLU A 4 -21.92 -7.23 -16.83
C GLU A 4 -22.13 -5.73 -17.08
N GLU A 5 -23.38 -5.32 -17.28
CA GLU A 5 -23.76 -3.91 -17.35
C GLU A 5 -23.89 -3.32 -15.94
N LEU A 6 -22.90 -2.52 -15.53
CA LEU A 6 -23.01 -1.64 -14.36
C LEU A 6 -23.89 -0.43 -14.70
N ARG A 7 -25.16 -0.45 -14.27
CA ARG A 7 -26.03 0.73 -14.33
C ARG A 7 -25.80 1.63 -13.12
N LEU A 8 -25.23 2.79 -13.39
CA LEU A 8 -24.98 3.86 -12.45
C LEU A 8 -26.24 4.71 -12.26
N VAL A 9 -26.92 4.61 -11.12
CA VAL A 9 -28.12 5.42 -10.84
C VAL A 9 -27.74 6.62 -9.96
N ARG A 10 -27.94 7.84 -10.50
CA ARG A 10 -27.78 9.09 -9.74
C ARG A 10 -29.04 9.40 -8.93
N ARG A 11 -28.90 9.49 -7.60
CA ARG A 11 -29.81 10.29 -6.76
C ARG A 11 -28.97 11.16 -5.83
N GLY A 12 -29.13 12.48 -5.94
CA GLY A 12 -28.68 13.44 -4.93
C GLY A 12 -27.18 13.42 -4.57
N GLY A 13 -26.29 13.48 -5.56
CA GLY A 13 -24.88 13.86 -5.33
C GLY A 13 -24.00 12.85 -4.58
N CYS A 14 -24.41 11.58 -4.44
CA CYS A 14 -23.61 10.53 -3.80
C CYS A 14 -23.69 9.23 -4.62
N PHE A 15 -22.55 8.67 -5.02
CA PHE A 15 -22.48 7.35 -5.69
C PHE A 15 -22.43 6.26 -4.62
N ARG A 16 -23.39 5.33 -4.65
CA ARG A 16 -23.33 4.07 -3.88
C ARG A 16 -23.49 2.89 -4.83
N ILE A 17 -22.61 1.91 -4.67
CA ILE A 17 -22.79 0.58 -5.27
C ILE A 17 -23.82 -0.14 -4.41
N LEU A 18 -25.00 -0.42 -4.98
CA LEU A 18 -26.05 -1.19 -4.32
C LEU A 18 -25.86 -2.67 -4.67
N GLN A 19 -25.18 -3.42 -3.80
CA GLN A 19 -25.27 -4.88 -3.85
C GLN A 19 -26.62 -5.30 -3.27
N ARG A 20 -27.47 -5.93 -4.11
CA ARG A 20 -28.68 -6.62 -3.66
C ARG A 20 -28.26 -7.83 -2.82
N ALA A 21 -28.23 -7.66 -1.50
CA ALA A 21 -28.20 -8.78 -0.57
C ALA A 21 -29.56 -9.47 -0.59
N VAL A 22 -29.60 -10.68 -1.15
CA VAL A 22 -30.76 -11.57 -1.13
C VAL A 22 -30.88 -12.18 0.26
N GLY A 23 -31.95 -11.82 0.97
CA GLY A 23 -32.69 -12.64 1.93
C GLY A 23 -31.96 -13.26 3.12
N ARG A 24 -32.24 -12.74 4.33
CA ARG A 24 -32.56 -13.54 5.54
C ARG A 24 -33.20 -12.62 6.60
N SER A 25 -34.34 -13.08 7.10
CA SER A 25 -35.23 -12.41 8.06
C SER A 25 -34.63 -12.28 9.46
N ALA A 26 -34.86 -11.15 10.12
CA ALA A 26 -34.78 -11.06 11.58
C ALA A 26 -35.88 -10.11 12.08
N SER A 27 -36.82 -10.67 12.86
CA SER A 27 -37.90 -9.92 13.51
C SER A 27 -37.37 -9.19 14.74
N TRP A 28 -37.70 -7.91 14.87
CA TRP A 28 -37.38 -7.10 16.05
C TRP A 28 -38.66 -6.77 16.81
N ARG A 29 -38.81 -7.33 18.03
CA ARG A 29 -39.73 -6.82 19.06
C ARG A 29 -38.92 -5.86 19.93
N GLY A 30 -39.45 -4.66 20.12
CA GLY A 30 -38.73 -3.55 20.73
C GLY A 30 -38.44 -3.73 22.21
N ASP A 31 -37.43 -2.99 22.69
CA ASP A 31 -37.61 -2.19 23.89
C ASP A 31 -36.60 -1.04 23.92
N ARG A 32 -37.04 0.11 24.43
CA ARG A 32 -36.23 1.31 24.61
C ARG A 32 -35.22 1.09 25.73
N ARG A 33 -33.98 1.56 25.52
CA ARG A 33 -33.25 2.23 26.60
C ARG A 33 -32.54 3.46 26.03
N VAL A 34 -33.06 4.62 26.41
CA VAL A 34 -32.34 5.89 26.40
C VAL A 34 -31.52 5.91 27.68
N CYS A 35 -30.21 6.12 27.58
CA CYS A 35 -29.41 6.67 28.66
C CYS A 35 -28.54 7.79 28.08
N GLU A 36 -28.61 8.93 28.75
CA GLU A 36 -28.05 10.22 28.41
C GLU A 36 -26.52 10.26 28.43
N GLY A 37 -25.96 11.17 27.63
CA GLY A 37 -24.81 12.01 27.96
C GLY A 37 -23.57 11.35 28.57
N ALA A 38 -22.63 10.97 27.69
CA ALA A 38 -21.20 11.02 28.02
C ALA A 38 -20.44 11.45 26.76
N SER A 39 -20.16 12.76 26.68
CA SER A 39 -19.13 13.30 25.80
C SER A 39 -17.80 12.64 26.17
N SER A 40 -17.35 11.70 25.35
CA SER A 40 -15.98 11.22 25.39
C SER A 40 -15.43 11.28 23.98
N VAL A 41 -14.47 12.19 23.86
CA VAL A 41 -13.58 12.41 22.73
C VAL A 41 -13.22 11.06 22.09
N ILE A 42 -13.61 10.86 20.84
CA ILE A 42 -13.15 9.71 20.04
C ILE A 42 -11.65 9.91 19.82
N PRO A 43 -10.74 9.10 20.39
CA PRO A 43 -9.36 9.16 19.96
C PRO A 43 -9.35 8.72 18.49
N ARG A 44 -8.75 9.55 17.62
CA ARG A 44 -8.54 9.21 16.21
C ARG A 44 -7.88 7.84 16.15
N GLY A 45 -8.64 6.83 15.75
CA GLY A 45 -8.13 5.48 15.57
C GLY A 45 -6.94 5.57 14.63
N LYS A 46 -5.75 5.24 15.14
CA LYS A 46 -4.68 4.79 14.26
C LYS A 46 -5.26 3.56 13.57
N ALA A 47 -5.42 3.64 12.25
CA ALA A 47 -5.69 2.46 11.46
C ALA A 47 -4.49 1.54 11.64
N VAL A 48 -4.60 0.59 12.57
CA VAL A 48 -3.67 -0.53 12.66
C VAL A 48 -4.02 -1.41 11.48
N HIS A 49 -3.35 -1.15 10.35
CA HIS A 49 -3.40 -2.06 9.22
C HIS A 49 -2.81 -3.38 9.70
N ARG A 50 -3.69 -4.37 9.92
CA ARG A 50 -3.30 -5.76 10.08
C ARG A 50 -2.79 -6.24 8.73
N GLN A 51 -1.48 -6.04 8.47
CA GLN A 51 -0.80 -6.55 7.28
C GLN A 51 -0.49 -8.03 7.48
N GLU A 52 -1.49 -8.88 7.26
CA GLU A 52 -1.31 -10.33 7.06
C GLU A 52 -1.31 -10.70 5.55
N ALA A 53 -1.20 -9.71 4.67
CA ALA A 53 -0.98 -9.90 3.24
C ALA A 53 0.32 -9.19 2.85
N GLY A 54 1.31 -9.95 2.38
CA GLY A 54 2.59 -9.41 1.93
C GLY A 54 2.38 -8.32 0.88
N MET A 55 3.19 -7.27 0.91
CA MET A 55 3.08 -6.17 -0.05
C MET A 55 3.44 -6.68 -1.45
N PRO A 56 2.48 -6.80 -2.38
CA PRO A 56 2.75 -7.45 -3.66
C PRO A 56 3.49 -6.50 -4.61
N TYR A 57 3.30 -5.19 -4.46
CA TYR A 57 3.97 -4.19 -5.29
C TYR A 57 5.09 -3.50 -4.50
N MET A 58 6.17 -3.19 -5.22
CA MET A 58 7.33 -2.51 -4.68
C MET A 58 7.85 -1.51 -5.71
N PHE A 59 8.26 -0.33 -5.24
CA PHE A 59 8.91 0.68 -6.06
C PHE A 59 10.34 0.86 -5.57
N ILE A 60 11.29 0.71 -6.48
CA ILE A 60 12.68 1.08 -6.22
C ILE A 60 13.05 2.25 -7.12
N SER A 61 13.92 3.12 -6.63
CA SER A 61 14.38 4.25 -7.42
C SER A 61 15.84 4.57 -7.14
N THR A 62 16.50 5.14 -8.14
CA THR A 62 17.84 5.68 -7.97
C THR A 62 17.99 6.93 -8.82
N GLN A 63 18.84 7.84 -8.39
CA GLN A 63 19.22 8.99 -9.18
C GLN A 63 20.37 8.59 -10.11
N ILE A 64 20.51 9.25 -11.26
CA ILE A 64 21.67 8.99 -12.12
C ILE A 64 22.98 9.22 -11.35
N ARG A 65 24.00 8.39 -11.54
CA ARG A 65 24.16 7.36 -12.57
C ARG A 65 23.82 5.95 -12.08
N LEU A 66 23.34 5.10 -12.99
CA LEU A 66 22.89 3.73 -12.73
C LEU A 66 23.98 2.79 -12.21
N GLU A 67 25.23 3.06 -12.54
CA GLU A 67 26.39 2.28 -12.08
C GLU A 67 26.67 2.40 -10.58
N ASN A 68 26.13 3.43 -9.90
CA ASN A 68 26.40 3.72 -8.51
C ASN A 68 25.10 3.77 -7.69
N GLY A 69 25.20 3.42 -6.41
CA GLY A 69 24.14 3.73 -5.43
C GLY A 69 24.18 5.20 -5.00
N PRO A 70 23.23 5.62 -4.14
CA PRO A 70 22.28 4.79 -3.41
C PRO A 70 21.01 4.45 -4.20
N THR A 71 20.40 3.31 -3.86
CA THR A 71 19.09 2.91 -4.36
C THR A 71 18.06 3.02 -3.22
N ASN A 72 17.01 3.80 -3.43
CA ASN A 72 15.84 3.84 -2.55
C ASN A 72 14.99 2.60 -2.81
N VAL A 73 14.70 1.85 -1.75
CA VAL A 73 14.06 0.53 -1.83
C VAL A 73 12.72 0.47 -1.11
N GLY A 74 12.34 1.49 -0.34
CA GLY A 74 11.05 1.48 0.34
C GLY A 74 10.74 2.76 1.08
N ASP A 75 9.50 2.81 1.55
CA ASP A 75 8.92 3.85 2.39
C ASP A 75 8.79 3.40 3.85
N GLU A 76 8.21 4.24 4.69
CA GLU A 76 8.04 3.99 6.12
C GLU A 76 7.29 2.68 6.45
N TYR A 77 6.37 2.26 5.56
CA TYR A 77 5.47 1.13 5.78
C TYR A 77 5.93 -0.14 5.09
N SER A 78 7.03 -0.09 4.34
CA SER A 78 7.57 -1.22 3.60
C SER A 78 7.92 -2.41 4.51
N ASP A 79 7.78 -3.63 4.00
CA ASP A 79 8.00 -4.87 4.77
C ASP A 79 9.43 -4.92 5.35
N ALA A 80 9.51 -4.85 6.67
CA ALA A 80 10.77 -4.87 7.41
C ALA A 80 11.62 -6.12 7.09
N THR A 81 11.00 -7.25 6.79
CA THR A 81 11.71 -8.49 6.44
C THR A 81 12.47 -8.33 5.12
N VAL A 82 11.79 -7.76 4.11
CA VAL A 82 12.40 -7.48 2.80
C VAL A 82 13.47 -6.40 2.93
N MET A 83 13.21 -5.31 3.68
CA MET A 83 14.18 -4.25 3.90
C MET A 83 15.45 -4.76 4.59
N ASN A 84 15.30 -5.62 5.61
CA ASN A 84 16.43 -6.24 6.30
C ASN A 84 17.21 -7.19 5.39
N TYR A 85 16.54 -7.98 4.55
CA TYR A 85 17.20 -8.86 3.57
C TYR A 85 18.05 -8.07 2.57
N LEU A 86 17.56 -6.90 2.12
CA LEU A 86 18.32 -6.01 1.24
C LEU A 86 19.49 -5.31 1.95
N GLY A 87 19.52 -5.30 3.28
CA GLY A 87 20.48 -4.52 4.08
C GLY A 87 20.17 -3.03 4.08
N ALA A 88 18.90 -2.65 3.95
CA ALA A 88 18.48 -1.27 3.81
C ALA A 88 18.52 -0.51 5.14
N ARG A 89 19.00 0.74 5.09
CA ARG A 89 18.97 1.67 6.21
C ARG A 89 17.77 2.60 6.10
N LYS A 90 16.99 2.69 7.18
CA LYS A 90 15.91 3.67 7.31
C LYS A 90 16.50 5.02 7.65
N THR A 91 16.16 6.05 6.88
CA THR A 91 16.63 7.41 7.14
C THR A 91 15.48 8.39 6.97
N THR A 92 15.47 9.40 7.83
CA THR A 92 14.52 10.51 7.79
C THR A 92 15.34 11.77 7.53
N MET A 93 15.22 12.32 6.33
CA MET A 93 15.87 13.59 6.01
C MET A 93 15.24 14.72 6.82
N LEU A 94 16.05 15.64 7.31
CA LEU A 94 15.58 16.76 8.12
C LEU A 94 14.65 17.64 7.29
N GLY A 95 13.42 17.83 7.77
CA GLY A 95 12.35 18.54 7.05
C GLY A 95 11.30 17.62 6.39
N ASN A 96 11.55 16.30 6.32
CA ASN A 96 10.58 15.34 5.83
C ASN A 96 9.75 14.75 6.97
N ASN A 97 8.45 14.54 6.70
CA ASN A 97 7.53 13.86 7.62
C ASN A 97 7.43 12.36 7.37
N PHE A 98 8.32 11.81 6.55
CA PHE A 98 8.34 10.41 6.14
C PHE A 98 9.76 9.87 6.19
N SER A 99 9.86 8.56 6.38
CA SER A 99 11.14 7.84 6.37
C SER A 99 11.26 7.01 5.10
N GLU A 100 12.47 6.90 4.59
CA GLU A 100 12.78 6.10 3.40
C GLU A 100 13.84 5.05 3.74
N TYR A 101 13.74 3.91 3.08
CA TYR A 101 14.77 2.88 3.11
C TYR A 101 15.65 3.01 1.88
N HIS A 102 16.96 3.00 2.09
CA HIS A 102 17.92 3.00 1.01
C HIS A 102 19.08 2.04 1.26
N VAL A 103 19.71 1.59 0.18
CA VAL A 103 20.91 0.76 0.16
C VAL A 103 21.99 1.46 -0.66
N ASP A 104 23.25 1.22 -0.32
CA ASP A 104 24.38 1.80 -1.06
C ASP A 104 24.69 1.02 -2.36
N ASP A 105 24.03 -0.12 -2.55
CA ASP A 105 24.14 -0.94 -3.75
C ASP A 105 23.51 -0.24 -4.98
N PRO A 106 24.08 -0.42 -6.19
CA PRO A 106 23.46 0.01 -7.43
C PRO A 106 22.14 -0.76 -7.68
N PRO A 107 21.19 -0.17 -8.44
CA PRO A 107 19.87 -0.75 -8.68
C PRO A 107 19.93 -2.15 -9.29
N ARG A 108 20.97 -2.46 -10.09
CA ARG A 108 21.17 -3.79 -10.67
C ARG A 108 21.29 -4.88 -9.61
N LEU A 109 22.11 -4.66 -8.57
CA LEU A 109 22.28 -5.64 -7.49
C LEU A 109 21.01 -5.77 -6.63
N VAL A 110 20.29 -4.67 -6.46
CA VAL A 110 19.01 -4.68 -5.74
C VAL A 110 17.98 -5.51 -6.50
N LEU A 111 17.87 -5.32 -7.82
CA LEU A 111 16.98 -6.10 -8.67
C LEU A 111 17.31 -7.59 -8.62
N ASP A 112 18.61 -7.96 -8.69
CA ASP A 112 19.05 -9.36 -8.58
C ASP A 112 18.62 -9.99 -7.23
N LYS A 113 18.74 -9.25 -6.12
CA LYS A 113 18.29 -9.69 -4.78
C LYS A 113 16.77 -9.83 -4.72
N LEU A 114 16.03 -8.89 -5.31
CA LEU A 114 14.57 -8.90 -5.32
C LEU A 114 14.01 -10.06 -6.15
N GLU A 115 14.68 -10.44 -7.24
CA GLU A 115 14.32 -11.61 -8.04
C GLU A 115 14.42 -12.92 -7.23
N GLN A 116 15.44 -13.06 -6.37
CA GLN A 116 15.62 -14.26 -5.52
C GLN A 116 14.47 -14.48 -4.53
N ILE A 117 13.77 -13.42 -4.12
CA ILE A 117 12.62 -13.49 -3.20
C ILE A 117 11.27 -13.45 -3.93
N GLY A 118 11.29 -13.52 -5.27
CA GLY A 118 10.12 -13.68 -6.14
C GLY A 118 9.51 -12.39 -6.68
N PHE A 119 10.21 -11.25 -6.64
CA PHE A 119 9.73 -10.04 -7.32
C PHE A 119 10.15 -10.05 -8.80
N ARG A 120 9.25 -9.57 -9.65
CA ARG A 120 9.48 -9.38 -11.07
C ARG A 120 9.28 -7.91 -11.45
N VAL A 121 10.16 -7.39 -12.30
CA VAL A 121 10.00 -6.04 -12.87
C VAL A 121 8.80 -6.02 -13.82
N LEU A 122 7.83 -5.15 -13.54
CA LEU A 122 6.69 -4.88 -14.42
C LEU A 122 7.00 -3.77 -15.42
N THR A 123 7.57 -2.67 -14.92
CA THR A 123 7.87 -1.49 -15.75
C THR A 123 9.01 -0.67 -15.17
N MET A 124 9.66 0.09 -16.03
CA MET A 124 10.71 1.05 -15.70
C MET A 124 10.34 2.40 -16.31
N THR A 125 10.50 3.47 -15.55
CA THR A 125 10.26 4.83 -16.02
C THR A 125 11.33 5.80 -15.50
N GLY A 126 11.56 6.88 -16.24
CA GLY A 126 12.44 7.97 -15.83
C GLY A 126 11.64 9.24 -15.56
N VAL A 127 11.92 9.89 -14.43
CA VAL A 127 11.33 11.15 -14.00
C VAL A 127 12.45 12.10 -13.59
N GLY A 128 12.76 13.07 -14.46
CA GLY A 128 13.87 14.00 -14.24
C GLY A 128 15.21 13.28 -14.24
N GLN A 129 15.91 13.31 -13.11
CA GLN A 129 17.19 12.61 -12.91
C GLN A 129 17.03 11.28 -12.17
N THR A 130 15.79 10.86 -11.90
CA THR A 130 15.47 9.65 -11.14
C THR A 130 14.91 8.58 -12.06
N LEU A 131 15.41 7.35 -11.93
CA LEU A 131 14.83 6.16 -12.55
C LEU A 131 14.06 5.38 -11.50
N VAL A 132 12.90 4.86 -11.89
CA VAL A 132 11.98 4.12 -11.02
C VAL A 132 11.64 2.80 -11.68
N TRP A 133 11.72 1.71 -10.92
CA TRP A 133 11.25 0.39 -11.32
C TRP A 133 10.05 0.01 -10.45
N CYS A 134 8.99 -0.44 -11.11
CA CYS A 134 7.83 -1.05 -10.48
C CYS A 134 8.00 -2.56 -10.52
N LEU A 135 8.03 -3.18 -9.35
CA LEU A 135 8.09 -4.62 -9.20
C LEU A 135 6.79 -5.17 -8.64
N HIS A 136 6.50 -6.42 -8.99
CA HIS A 136 5.40 -7.18 -8.47
C HIS A 136 5.85 -8.59 -8.07
N LYS A 137 5.44 -9.02 -6.88
CA LYS A 137 5.55 -10.39 -6.42
C LYS A 137 4.23 -11.09 -6.72
N GLU A 138 4.26 -12.06 -7.60
CA GLU A 138 3.09 -12.89 -7.88
C GLU A 138 2.75 -13.71 -6.63
N THR A 139 1.59 -13.43 -6.06
CA THR A 139 0.99 -14.27 -5.02
C THR A 139 0.24 -15.39 -5.74
N GLU A 140 0.75 -16.62 -5.63
CA GLU A 140 0.09 -17.83 -6.14
C GLU A 140 -1.24 -18.11 -5.41
#